data_AF-A0A0F8B5D8-F1
#
_entry.id   AF-A0A0F8B5D8-F1
#
_cell.length_a   1.000
_cell.length_b   1.000
_cell.length_c   1.000
_cell.angle_alpha   90.00
_cell.angle_beta   90.00
_cell.angle_gamma   90.00
#
_symmetry.space_group_name_H-M   'P 1'
#
loop_
_entity.id
_entity.type
_entity.pdbx_description
1 polymer ?
#
loop_
_entity_poly.entity_id
_entity_poly.type
_entity_poly.pdbx_seq_one_letter_code
_entity_poly.pdbx_strand_id
1 'polypeptide(L)'
;MAPMEHILRFAVADDEDSSFVLVQAIQTGDSLLDLKLVGTEGVAPYMTYIQSAHISGLKSKKASVPDTEWEAILKDVFTQEPVKDVQVFAQVNSESSIHLIIRRSIQGYSSRIGTIVLAHSPDQELELMEWCSKASQASASTKEALASRRHQIAELEKTIGHLKNQLSELMDARTHDEGVLLRKFRDLLNEKKLKIRQQQLIIAESAAAATSIATKTPEKTEKTKDVADASGDEETTSRLTRKAKSTWKSRKPE
;
A
#
# COMPACT_ATOMS: atom_id res chain seq x y z
N MET A 1 11.47 -33.39 -13.90
CA MET A 1 11.47 -32.38 -12.82
C MET A 1 11.87 -33.11 -11.55
N ALA A 2 12.84 -32.60 -10.79
CA ALA A 2 13.22 -33.25 -9.53
C ALA A 2 12.02 -33.19 -8.56
N PRO A 3 11.76 -34.25 -7.78
CA PRO A 3 10.70 -34.23 -6.77
C PRO A 3 10.98 -33.09 -5.79
N MET A 4 9.96 -32.31 -5.43
CA MET A 4 10.12 -31.30 -4.39
C MET A 4 10.31 -32.01 -3.05
N GLU A 5 11.46 -31.73 -2.43
CA GLU A 5 11.81 -32.26 -1.11
C GLU A 5 12.06 -31.10 -0.16
N HIS A 6 11.35 -31.10 0.96
CA HIS A 6 11.49 -30.08 1.99
C HIS A 6 11.65 -30.72 3.36
N ILE A 7 12.48 -30.11 4.19
CA ILE A 7 12.73 -30.55 5.55
C ILE A 7 12.06 -29.56 6.47
N LEU A 8 11.08 -30.06 7.21
CA LEU A 8 10.20 -29.31 8.08
C LEU A 8 10.59 -29.59 9.52
N ARG A 9 10.58 -28.53 10.34
CA ARG A 9 10.77 -28.62 11.78
C ARG A 9 9.45 -28.30 12.46
N PHE A 10 8.97 -29.19 13.30
CA PHE A 10 7.79 -28.98 14.13
C PHE A 10 8.20 -29.01 15.61
N ALA A 11 7.71 -28.04 16.39
CA ALA A 11 7.92 -28.03 17.83
C ALA A 11 7.03 -29.08 18.51
N VAL A 12 7.55 -29.74 19.54
CA VAL A 12 6.74 -30.66 20.37
C VAL A 12 5.82 -29.84 21.27
N ALA A 13 4.56 -30.25 21.37
CA ALA A 13 3.58 -29.58 22.24
C ALA A 13 3.93 -29.76 23.73
N ASP A 14 3.78 -28.69 24.51
CA ASP A 14 3.94 -28.67 25.97
C ASP A 14 5.33 -29.09 26.49
N ASP A 15 6.37 -28.96 25.66
CA ASP A 15 7.76 -29.23 26.08
C ASP A 15 8.52 -27.92 26.40
N GLU A 16 9.00 -27.80 27.64
CA GLU A 16 9.83 -26.67 28.09
C GLU A 16 11.24 -26.72 27.48
N ASP A 17 11.72 -27.91 27.07
CA ASP A 17 13.09 -28.13 26.60
C ASP A 17 13.29 -27.84 25.09
N SER A 18 12.28 -27.24 24.44
CA SER A 18 12.33 -26.87 23.01
C SER A 18 12.54 -28.06 22.04
N SER A 19 12.10 -29.26 22.45
CA SER A 19 12.16 -30.46 21.60
C SER A 19 11.43 -30.26 20.29
N PHE A 20 11.93 -30.94 19.26
CA PHE A 20 11.44 -30.81 17.91
C PHE A 20 11.41 -32.16 17.19
N VAL A 21 10.49 -32.26 16.23
CA VAL A 21 10.43 -33.36 15.27
C VAL A 21 10.86 -32.82 13.92
N LEU A 22 11.76 -33.54 13.26
CA LEU A 22 12.12 -33.30 11.88
C LEU A 22 11.26 -34.16 10.97
N VAL A 23 10.71 -33.57 9.92
CA VAL A 23 9.90 -34.28 8.92
C VAL A 23 10.39 -33.90 7.53
N GLN A 24 10.86 -34.87 6.78
CA GLN A 24 11.10 -34.75 5.35
C GLN A 24 9.77 -34.99 4.61
N ALA A 25 9.35 -34.00 3.83
CA ALA A 25 8.24 -34.11 2.90
C ALA A 25 8.80 -34.33 1.49
N ILE A 26 8.47 -35.46 0.87
CA ILE A 26 8.91 -35.86 -0.47
C ILE A 26 7.69 -35.93 -1.37
N GLN A 27 7.65 -35.11 -2.41
CA GLN A 27 6.59 -35.20 -3.41
C GLN A 27 6.70 -36.50 -4.21
N THR A 28 5.63 -37.30 -4.19
CA THR A 28 5.58 -38.63 -4.80
C THR A 28 4.69 -38.66 -6.05
N GLY A 29 3.78 -37.69 -6.21
CA GLY A 29 2.83 -37.63 -7.33
C GLY A 29 2.76 -36.25 -8.01
N ASP A 30 1.80 -36.12 -8.92
CA ASP A 30 1.59 -34.90 -9.71
C ASP A 30 0.98 -33.76 -8.87
N SER A 31 0.24 -34.08 -7.80
CA SER A 31 -0.26 -33.08 -6.87
C SER A 31 0.83 -32.66 -5.89
N LEU A 32 0.86 -31.36 -5.55
CA LEU A 32 1.73 -30.81 -4.51
C LEU A 32 1.47 -31.41 -3.12
N LEU A 33 0.31 -32.06 -2.94
CA LEU A 33 -0.09 -32.68 -1.67
C LEU A 33 0.04 -34.21 -1.68
N ASP A 34 0.50 -34.81 -2.78
CA ASP A 34 0.87 -36.22 -2.83
C ASP A 34 2.27 -36.37 -2.24
N LEU A 35 2.35 -36.50 -0.91
CA LEU A 35 3.59 -36.42 -0.14
C LEU A 35 3.85 -37.72 0.61
N LYS A 36 5.07 -38.23 0.50
CA LYS A 36 5.63 -39.17 1.48
C LYS A 36 6.27 -38.34 2.59
N LEU A 37 5.76 -38.50 3.82
CA LEU A 37 6.34 -37.85 4.99
C LEU A 37 7.17 -38.88 5.75
N VAL A 38 8.44 -38.57 5.96
CA VAL A 38 9.35 -39.35 6.80
C VAL A 38 9.79 -38.45 7.95
N GLY A 39 9.47 -38.83 9.18
CA GLY A 39 9.75 -38.05 10.38
C GLY A 39 10.62 -38.76 11.38
N THR A 40 11.30 -38.00 12.23
CA THR A 40 12.06 -38.52 13.36
C THR A 40 12.06 -37.55 14.53
N GLU A 41 11.98 -38.10 15.74
CA GLU A 41 12.23 -37.42 17.02
C GLU A 41 13.71 -37.43 17.40
N GLY A 42 14.58 -38.07 16.59
CA GLY A 42 15.99 -38.29 16.87
C GLY A 42 16.34 -39.72 17.30
N VAL A 43 15.33 -40.54 17.62
CA VAL A 43 15.50 -41.94 18.05
C VAL A 43 14.98 -42.92 17.02
N ALA A 44 13.71 -42.79 16.62
CA ALA A 44 13.06 -43.72 15.69
C ALA A 44 12.56 -43.04 14.39
N PRO A 45 12.50 -43.80 13.28
CA PRO A 45 11.82 -43.40 12.05
C PRO A 45 10.30 -43.58 12.12
N TYR A 46 9.58 -42.59 11.61
CA TYR A 46 8.14 -42.62 11.44
C TYR A 46 7.78 -42.24 10.00
N MET A 47 6.74 -42.84 9.45
CA MET A 47 6.36 -42.61 8.06
C MET A 47 4.85 -42.51 7.88
N THR A 48 4.43 -41.70 6.92
CA THR A 48 3.05 -41.72 6.39
C THR A 48 3.01 -41.27 4.95
N TYR A 49 1.92 -41.61 4.26
CA TYR A 49 1.64 -41.15 2.91
C TYR A 49 0.39 -40.26 2.94
N ILE A 50 0.53 -39.07 2.37
CA ILE A 50 -0.58 -38.16 2.12
C ILE A 50 -0.87 -38.22 0.63
N GLN A 51 -2.15 -38.36 0.30
CA GLN A 51 -2.63 -38.32 -1.07
C GLN A 51 -3.71 -37.25 -1.16
N SER A 52 -3.68 -36.47 -2.24
CA SER A 52 -4.63 -35.40 -2.53
C SER A 52 -6.09 -35.88 -2.48
N ALA A 53 -6.34 -37.13 -2.89
CA ALA A 53 -7.67 -37.75 -2.86
C ALA A 53 -8.23 -37.97 -1.44
N HIS A 54 -7.37 -38.07 -0.42
CA HIS A 54 -7.75 -38.43 0.96
C HIS A 54 -7.57 -37.29 1.97
N ILE A 55 -7.33 -36.06 1.49
CA ILE A 55 -7.02 -34.90 2.34
C ILE A 55 -8.19 -34.47 3.22
N SER A 56 -9.42 -34.60 2.73
CA SER A 56 -10.64 -34.36 3.50
C SER A 56 -10.74 -35.26 4.74
N GLY A 57 -10.10 -36.43 4.74
CA GLY A 57 -10.03 -37.35 5.88
C GLY A 57 -9.07 -36.92 7.00
N LEU A 58 -8.08 -36.07 6.70
CA LEU A 58 -7.13 -35.55 7.68
C LEU A 58 -7.70 -34.39 8.52
N LYS A 59 -8.84 -33.86 8.07
CA LYS A 59 -9.57 -32.79 8.72
C LYS A 59 -10.35 -33.32 9.92
N SER A 60 -10.30 -32.57 11.02
CA SER A 60 -11.10 -32.83 12.21
C SER A 60 -12.58 -32.63 11.90
N LYS A 61 -13.43 -33.59 12.29
CA LYS A 61 -14.90 -33.49 12.15
C LYS A 61 -15.50 -32.25 12.85
N LYS A 62 -14.78 -31.66 13.81
CA LYS A 62 -15.20 -30.46 14.55
C LYS A 62 -14.73 -29.16 13.91
N ALA A 63 -13.91 -29.22 12.85
CA ALA A 63 -13.37 -28.05 12.18
C ALA A 63 -14.35 -27.52 11.14
N SER A 64 -14.82 -26.28 11.32
CA SER A 64 -15.70 -25.57 10.40
C SER A 64 -14.92 -24.87 9.27
N VAL A 65 -13.95 -25.56 8.67
CA VAL A 65 -13.13 -25.04 7.56
C VAL A 65 -13.59 -25.71 6.27
N PRO A 66 -13.83 -25.02 5.14
CA PRO A 66 -14.15 -25.67 3.88
C PRO A 66 -12.96 -26.48 3.34
N ASP A 67 -13.22 -27.51 2.55
CA ASP A 67 -12.18 -28.45 2.09
C ASP A 67 -11.15 -27.76 1.17
N THR A 68 -11.57 -26.77 0.39
CA THR A 68 -10.68 -25.97 -0.46
C THR A 68 -9.71 -25.12 0.36
N GLU A 69 -10.15 -24.54 1.47
CA GLU A 69 -9.30 -23.78 2.39
C GLU A 69 -8.37 -24.72 3.17
N TRP A 70 -8.84 -25.91 3.51
CA TRP A 70 -8.00 -26.94 4.15
C TRP A 70 -6.85 -27.38 3.26
N GLU A 71 -7.11 -27.64 1.97
CA GLU A 71 -6.06 -27.95 0.99
C GLU A 71 -5.05 -26.81 0.86
N ALA A 72 -5.51 -25.55 0.82
CA ALA A 72 -4.62 -24.39 0.77
C ALA A 72 -3.73 -24.32 2.02
N ILE A 73 -4.31 -24.47 3.22
CA ILE A 73 -3.55 -24.47 4.48
C ILE A 73 -2.48 -25.58 4.47
N LEU A 74 -2.82 -26.78 4.00
CA LEU A 74 -1.84 -27.87 3.91
C LEU A 74 -0.73 -27.57 2.91
N LYS A 75 -1.06 -27.01 1.73
CA LYS A 75 -0.05 -26.60 0.75
C LYS A 75 0.93 -25.65 1.41
N ASP A 76 0.41 -24.59 2.03
CA ASP A 76 1.22 -23.55 2.63
C ASP A 76 2.07 -24.08 3.81
N VAL A 77 1.52 -24.99 4.62
CA VAL A 77 2.27 -25.66 5.72
C VAL A 77 3.43 -26.48 5.18
N PHE A 78 3.23 -27.26 4.11
CA PHE A 78 4.28 -28.11 3.54
C PHE A 78 5.26 -27.34 2.64
N THR A 79 4.87 -26.18 2.10
CA THR A 79 5.77 -25.25 1.38
C THR A 79 6.48 -24.26 2.30
N GLN A 80 6.24 -24.31 3.61
CA GLN A 80 6.76 -23.36 4.61
C GLN A 80 6.40 -21.90 4.33
N GLU A 81 5.28 -21.64 3.67
CA GLU A 81 4.79 -20.28 3.52
C GLU A 81 4.21 -19.78 4.86
N PRO A 82 4.49 -18.53 5.26
CA PRO A 82 4.01 -17.99 6.52
C PRO A 82 2.50 -17.75 6.46
N VAL A 83 1.72 -18.76 6.87
CA VAL A 83 0.26 -18.63 7.00
C VAL A 83 -0.07 -17.91 8.29
N LYS A 84 -0.76 -16.78 8.18
CA LYS A 84 -1.31 -16.07 9.34
C LYS A 84 -2.30 -17.00 10.04
N ASP A 85 -2.25 -17.03 11.37
CA ASP A 85 -3.20 -17.75 12.22
C ASP A 85 -3.05 -19.27 12.24
N VAL A 86 -2.09 -19.91 11.56
CA VAL A 86 -1.92 -21.39 11.63
C VAL A 86 -0.65 -21.75 12.40
N GLN A 87 -0.77 -22.73 13.31
CA GLN A 87 0.33 -23.29 14.09
C GLN A 87 0.31 -24.81 14.00
N VAL A 88 1.49 -25.40 13.82
CA VAL A 88 1.64 -26.86 13.73
C VAL A 88 2.53 -27.34 14.86
N PHE A 89 2.05 -28.31 15.62
CA PHE A 89 2.77 -28.93 16.72
C PHE A 89 2.89 -30.43 16.51
N ALA A 90 3.96 -31.03 16.99
CA ALA A 90 4.10 -32.47 17.07
C ALA A 90 3.72 -32.95 18.47
N GLN A 91 2.96 -34.04 18.55
CA GLN A 91 2.78 -34.81 19.77
C GLN A 91 3.40 -36.17 19.53
N VAL A 92 4.38 -36.52 20.36
CA VAL A 92 5.22 -37.69 20.18
C VAL A 92 4.75 -38.78 21.14
N ASN A 93 4.29 -39.91 20.59
CA ASN A 93 4.09 -41.13 21.36
C ASN A 93 5.20 -42.09 20.96
N SER A 94 6.31 -42.04 21.71
CA SER A 94 7.52 -42.80 21.42
C SER A 94 7.21 -44.28 21.18
N GLU A 95 7.84 -44.86 20.16
CA GLU A 95 7.70 -46.26 19.73
C GLU A 95 6.33 -46.65 19.11
N SER A 96 5.39 -45.70 18.99
CA SER A 96 4.07 -45.94 18.40
C SER A 96 3.79 -45.03 17.21
N SER A 97 3.66 -43.73 17.44
CA SER A 97 3.33 -42.78 16.38
C SER A 97 3.60 -41.33 16.76
N ILE A 98 3.92 -40.51 15.76
CA ILE A 98 3.98 -39.05 15.89
C ILE A 98 2.70 -38.45 15.30
N HIS A 99 2.05 -37.57 16.06
CA HIS A 99 0.86 -36.84 15.63
C HIS A 99 1.22 -35.38 15.35
N LEU A 100 1.18 -34.98 14.08
CA LEU A 100 1.27 -33.57 13.70
C LEU A 100 -0.13 -32.95 13.81
N ILE A 101 -0.29 -32.04 14.76
CA ILE A 101 -1.54 -31.35 15.07
C ILE A 101 -1.50 -29.97 14.46
N ILE A 102 -2.41 -29.70 13.54
CA ILE A 102 -2.56 -28.40 12.88
C ILE A 102 -3.68 -27.64 13.60
N ARG A 103 -3.34 -26.51 14.20
CA ARG A 103 -4.26 -25.60 14.91
C ARG A 103 -4.34 -24.28 14.15
N ARG A 104 -5.50 -23.64 14.21
CA ARG A 104 -5.67 -22.25 13.75
C ARG A 104 -6.13 -21.38 14.90
N SER A 105 -5.48 -20.24 15.07
CA SER A 105 -5.72 -19.25 16.10
C SER A 105 -6.36 -18.01 15.49
N ILE A 106 -7.67 -17.85 15.64
CA ILE A 106 -8.38 -16.65 15.18
C ILE A 106 -8.81 -15.88 16.43
N GLN A 107 -8.41 -14.61 16.53
CA GLN A 107 -8.81 -13.71 17.64
C GLN A 107 -8.55 -14.28 19.05
N GLY A 108 -7.45 -15.02 19.22
CA GLY A 108 -7.06 -15.61 20.52
C GLY A 108 -7.67 -16.99 20.82
N TYR A 109 -8.53 -17.51 19.95
CA TYR A 109 -9.04 -18.89 20.07
C TYR A 109 -8.28 -19.84 19.16
N SER A 110 -7.53 -20.77 19.76
CA SER A 110 -6.87 -21.86 19.03
C SER A 110 -7.81 -23.05 18.87
N SER A 111 -8.16 -23.41 17.64
CA SER A 111 -8.95 -24.60 17.31
C SER A 111 -8.14 -25.60 16.49
N ARG A 112 -8.26 -26.89 16.79
CA ARG A 112 -7.60 -27.96 16.03
C ARG A 112 -8.36 -28.23 14.72
N ILE A 113 -7.69 -27.98 13.60
CA ILE A 113 -8.26 -28.20 12.26
C ILE A 113 -7.99 -29.61 11.77
N GLY A 114 -6.81 -30.18 12.04
CA GLY A 114 -6.45 -31.49 11.52
C GLY A 114 -5.38 -32.19 12.34
N THR A 115 -5.21 -33.48 12.05
CA THR A 115 -4.15 -34.30 12.67
C THR A 115 -3.62 -35.28 11.65
N ILE A 116 -2.31 -35.29 11.46
CA ILE A 116 -1.61 -36.19 10.57
C ILE A 116 -0.82 -37.16 11.44
N VAL A 117 -0.98 -38.46 11.21
CA VAL A 117 -0.35 -39.50 12.03
C VAL A 117 0.77 -40.15 11.22
N LEU A 118 1.97 -40.15 11.76
CA LEU A 118 3.13 -40.86 11.25
C LEU A 118 3.29 -42.13 12.09
N ALA A 119 3.22 -43.29 11.46
CA ALA A 119 3.34 -44.58 12.13
C ALA A 119 4.82 -44.97 12.27
N HIS A 120 5.17 -45.62 13.38
CA HIS A 120 6.52 -46.16 13.57
C HIS A 120 6.87 -47.16 12.45
N SER A 121 8.00 -46.93 11.78
CA SER A 121 8.41 -47.70 10.60
C SER A 121 9.90 -48.04 10.71
N PRO A 122 10.27 -49.11 11.44
CA PRO A 122 11.66 -49.42 11.77
C PRO A 122 12.53 -49.75 10.55
N ASP A 123 11.91 -50.17 9.44
CA ASP A 123 12.59 -50.52 8.19
C ASP A 123 13.05 -49.30 7.38
N GLN A 124 12.61 -48.09 7.75
CA GLN A 124 12.95 -46.87 7.03
C GLN A 124 14.30 -46.32 7.50
N GLU A 125 15.29 -46.32 6.62
CA GLU A 125 16.58 -45.68 6.87
C GLU A 125 16.42 -44.15 6.94
N LEU A 126 17.08 -43.53 7.92
CA LEU A 126 17.11 -42.08 8.12
C LEU A 126 18.50 -41.53 7.81
N GLU A 127 18.61 -40.78 6.71
CA GLU A 127 19.86 -40.14 6.30
C GLU A 127 19.93 -38.70 6.84
N LEU A 128 19.99 -38.54 8.17
CA LEU A 128 19.95 -37.21 8.82
C LEU A 128 21.06 -36.27 8.32
N MET A 129 22.22 -36.81 7.95
CA MET A 129 23.31 -36.00 7.42
C MET A 129 22.95 -35.38 6.06
N GLU A 130 22.33 -36.15 5.18
CA GLU A 130 21.83 -35.65 3.90
C GLU A 130 20.72 -34.62 4.12
N TRP A 131 19.84 -34.85 5.11
CA TRP A 131 18.82 -33.90 5.48
C TRP A 131 19.43 -32.56 5.92
N CYS A 132 20.41 -32.58 6.81
CA CYS A 132 21.12 -31.37 7.24
C CYS A 132 21.79 -30.65 6.07
N SER A 133 22.40 -31.38 5.14
CA SER A 133 22.99 -30.81 3.92
C SER A 133 21.94 -30.10 3.06
N LYS A 134 20.81 -30.77 2.76
CA LYS A 134 19.69 -30.21 2.00
C LYS A 134 19.07 -28.98 2.68
N ALA A 135 18.84 -29.06 3.99
CA ALA A 135 18.29 -27.93 4.76
C ALA A 135 19.25 -26.73 4.78
N SER A 136 20.55 -26.96 4.93
CA SER A 136 21.58 -25.92 4.87
C SER A 136 21.63 -25.26 3.49
N GLN A 137 21.63 -26.06 2.41
CA GLN A 137 21.62 -25.56 1.04
C GLN A 137 20.35 -24.75 0.74
N ALA A 138 19.18 -25.21 1.18
CA ALA A 138 17.92 -24.47 1.06
C ALA A 138 17.96 -23.16 1.85
N SER A 139 18.54 -23.14 3.06
CA SER A 139 18.72 -21.92 3.85
C SER A 139 19.67 -20.92 3.16
N ALA A 140 20.75 -21.40 2.55
CA ALA A 140 21.68 -20.55 1.79
C ALA A 140 20.98 -19.94 0.57
N SER A 141 20.32 -20.77 -0.23
CA SER A 141 19.57 -20.34 -1.44
C SER A 141 18.48 -19.33 -1.11
N THR A 142 17.70 -19.55 -0.05
CA THR A 142 16.65 -18.60 0.38
C THR A 142 17.24 -17.28 0.88
N LYS A 143 18.39 -17.30 1.56
CA LYS A 143 19.10 -16.07 1.97
C LYS A 143 19.61 -15.27 0.77
N GLU A 144 20.16 -15.95 -0.24
CA GLU A 144 20.59 -15.32 -1.49
C GLU A 144 19.40 -14.71 -2.26
N ALA A 145 18.30 -15.46 -2.36
CA ALA A 145 17.05 -14.97 -2.96
C ALA A 145 16.55 -13.72 -2.20
N LEU A 146 16.53 -13.74 -0.87
CA LEU A 146 16.15 -12.58 -0.07
C LEU A 146 17.08 -11.39 -0.25
N ALA A 147 18.40 -11.61 -0.36
CA ALA A 147 19.36 -10.53 -0.63
C ALA A 147 19.11 -9.90 -2.00
N SER A 148 18.88 -10.71 -3.04
CA SER A 148 18.57 -10.20 -4.39
C SER A 148 17.25 -9.42 -4.43
N ARG A 149 16.20 -9.90 -3.74
CA ARG A 149 14.92 -9.19 -3.62
C ARG A 149 15.06 -7.88 -2.85
N ARG A 150 15.84 -7.85 -1.76
CA ARG A 150 16.14 -6.62 -1.04
C ARG A 150 16.88 -5.61 -1.90
N HIS A 151 17.83 -6.06 -2.73
CA HIS A 151 18.49 -5.18 -3.70
C HIS A 151 17.49 -4.59 -4.71
N GLN A 152 16.62 -5.41 -5.27
CA GLN A 152 15.56 -4.95 -6.19
C GLN A 152 14.64 -3.92 -5.54
N ILE A 153 14.23 -4.15 -4.28
CA ILE A 153 13.39 -3.20 -3.53
C ILE A 153 14.13 -1.87 -3.34
N ALA A 154 15.40 -1.90 -2.92
CA ALA A 154 16.19 -0.68 -2.73
C ALA A 154 16.38 0.11 -4.03
N GLU A 155 16.57 -0.59 -5.15
CA GLU A 155 16.66 0.03 -6.48
C GLU A 155 15.32 0.65 -6.91
N LEU A 156 14.20 -0.03 -6.68
CA LEU A 156 12.88 0.50 -6.94
C LEU A 156 12.57 1.72 -6.06
N GLU A 157 12.92 1.69 -4.77
CA GLU A 157 12.78 2.86 -3.89
C GLU A 157 13.61 4.05 -4.37
N LYS A 158 14.83 3.81 -4.86
CA LYS A 158 15.68 4.85 -5.45
C LYS A 158 15.05 5.46 -6.71
N THR A 159 14.48 4.63 -7.60
CA THR A 159 13.80 5.13 -8.81
C THR A 159 12.53 5.90 -8.47
N ILE A 160 11.73 5.44 -7.49
CA ILE A 160 10.57 6.18 -6.97
C ILE A 160 11.00 7.53 -6.40
N GLY A 161 12.07 7.56 -5.61
CA GLY A 161 12.64 8.81 -5.08
C GLY A 161 13.09 9.77 -6.18
N HIS A 162 13.77 9.25 -7.21
CA HIS A 162 14.20 10.04 -8.36
C HIS A 162 13.00 10.63 -9.14
N LEU A 163 12.00 9.80 -9.47
CA LEU A 163 10.80 10.23 -10.19
C LEU A 163 10.01 11.26 -9.39
N LYS A 164 9.91 11.09 -8.07
CA LYS A 164 9.26 12.07 -7.19
C LYS A 164 9.98 13.41 -7.22
N ASN A 165 11.31 13.43 -7.22
CA ASN A 165 12.09 14.65 -7.30
C ASN A 165 11.91 15.34 -8.66
N GLN A 166 11.92 14.58 -9.77
CA GLN A 166 11.64 15.14 -11.10
C GLN A 166 10.24 15.75 -11.18
N LEU A 167 9.25 15.11 -10.56
CA LEU A 167 7.88 15.62 -10.52
C LEU A 167 7.78 16.92 -9.71
N SER A 168 8.46 17.01 -8.56
CA SER A 168 8.51 18.27 -7.80
C SER A 168 9.20 19.39 -8.58
N GLU A 169 10.32 19.07 -9.25
CA GLU A 169 11.06 20.05 -10.05
C GLU A 169 10.21 20.58 -11.22
N LEU A 170 9.48 19.69 -11.92
CA LEU A 170 8.57 20.09 -12.99
C LEU A 170 7.39 20.94 -12.47
N MET A 171 6.87 20.63 -11.29
CA MET A 171 5.82 21.41 -10.67
C MET A 171 6.32 22.81 -10.27
N ASP A 172 7.52 22.90 -9.72
CA ASP A 172 8.15 24.16 -9.35
C ASP A 172 8.47 25.01 -10.59
N ALA A 173 9.02 24.40 -11.64
CA ALA A 173 9.26 25.06 -12.92
C ALA A 173 7.96 25.58 -13.54
N ARG A 174 6.89 24.77 -13.55
CA ARG A 174 5.58 25.18 -14.05
C ARG A 174 5.03 26.39 -13.27
N THR A 175 5.04 26.32 -11.94
CA THR A 175 4.51 27.42 -11.12
C THR A 175 5.33 28.70 -11.29
N HIS A 176 6.64 28.57 -11.46
CA HIS A 176 7.52 29.69 -11.81
C HIS A 176 7.13 30.32 -13.15
N ASP A 177 6.99 29.50 -14.19
CA ASP A 177 6.64 29.95 -15.54
C ASP A 177 5.25 30.60 -15.60
N GLU A 178 4.25 30.00 -14.94
CA GLU A 178 2.92 30.59 -14.79
C GLU A 178 3.00 31.96 -14.10
N GLY A 179 3.81 32.08 -13.04
CA GLY A 179 4.04 33.33 -12.33
C GLY A 179 4.75 34.41 -13.16
N VAL A 180 5.68 34.01 -14.04
CA VAL A 180 6.34 34.92 -15.00
C VAL A 180 5.34 35.38 -16.06
N LEU A 181 4.53 34.46 -16.59
CA LEU A 181 3.54 34.76 -17.62
C LEU A 181 2.46 35.71 -17.09
N LEU A 182 1.95 35.47 -15.88
CA LEU A 182 0.99 36.37 -15.21
C LEU A 182 1.56 37.78 -15.00
N ARG A 183 2.86 37.90 -14.65
CA ARG A 183 3.55 39.20 -14.55
C ARG A 183 3.62 39.92 -15.89
N LYS A 184 4.00 39.22 -16.97
CA LYS A 184 4.02 39.78 -18.33
C LYS A 184 2.62 40.24 -18.78
N PHE A 185 1.58 39.45 -18.50
CA PHE A 185 0.21 39.85 -18.80
C PHE A 185 -0.23 41.09 -18.02
N ARG A 186 0.11 41.19 -16.73
CA ARG A 186 -0.14 42.39 -15.94
C ARG A 186 0.52 43.62 -16.56
N ASP A 187 1.78 43.51 -16.96
CA ASP A 187 2.54 44.64 -17.50
C ASP A 187 1.97 45.08 -18.86
N LEU A 188 1.61 44.13 -19.72
CA LEU A 188 0.92 44.40 -20.99
C LEU A 188 -0.44 45.09 -20.79
N LEU A 189 -1.24 44.62 -19.82
CA LEU A 189 -2.52 45.23 -19.49
C LEU A 189 -2.35 46.66 -18.96
N ASN A 190 -1.32 46.92 -18.17
CA ASN A 190 -1.02 48.27 -17.67
C ASN A 190 -0.58 49.21 -18.81
N GLU A 191 0.27 48.73 -19.72
CA GLU A 191 0.70 49.51 -20.88
C GLU A 191 -0.48 49.83 -21.80
N LYS A 192 -1.36 48.85 -22.05
CA LYS A 192 -2.61 49.06 -22.80
C LYS A 192 -3.53 50.06 -22.12
N LYS A 193 -3.71 49.98 -20.80
CA LYS A 193 -4.50 50.97 -20.03
C LYS A 193 -3.91 52.38 -20.15
N LEU A 194 -2.59 52.53 -20.08
CA LEU A 194 -1.92 53.83 -20.25
C LEU A 194 -2.14 54.40 -21.65
N LYS A 195 -1.95 53.59 -22.70
CA LYS A 195 -2.20 54.00 -24.09
C LYS A 195 -3.65 54.41 -24.31
N ILE A 196 -4.62 53.65 -23.77
CA ILE A 196 -6.05 54.00 -23.86
C ILE A 196 -6.32 55.34 -23.18
N ARG A 197 -5.77 55.60 -22.00
CA ARG A 197 -5.94 56.90 -21.31
C ARG A 197 -5.32 58.06 -22.09
N GLN A 198 -4.13 57.87 -22.66
CA GLN A 198 -3.48 58.88 -23.49
C GLN A 198 -4.32 59.21 -24.73
N GLN A 199 -4.83 58.18 -25.41
CA GLN A 199 -5.73 58.38 -26.56
C GLN A 199 -7.03 59.08 -26.16
N GLN A 200 -7.62 58.72 -25.02
CA GLN A 200 -8.80 59.40 -24.49
C GLN A 200 -8.54 60.86 -24.16
N LEU A 201 -7.37 61.19 -23.58
CA LEU A 201 -6.97 62.58 -23.32
C LEU A 201 -6.83 63.37 -24.62
N ILE A 202 -6.16 62.83 -25.63
CA ILE A 202 -6.02 63.48 -26.94
C ILE A 202 -7.39 63.70 -27.59
N ILE A 203 -8.29 62.71 -27.52
CA ILE A 203 -9.67 62.85 -28.04
C ILE A 203 -10.40 63.96 -27.29
N ALA A 204 -10.34 63.98 -25.95
CA ALA A 204 -10.99 65.00 -25.14
C ALA A 204 -10.42 66.41 -25.39
N GLU A 205 -9.11 66.54 -25.55
CA GLU A 205 -8.43 67.81 -25.87
C GLU A 205 -8.80 68.29 -27.27
N SER A 206 -8.81 67.40 -28.27
CA SER A 206 -9.25 67.74 -29.63
C SER A 206 -10.73 68.13 -29.69
N ALA A 207 -11.59 67.48 -28.90
CA ALA A 207 -13.00 67.84 -28.77
C ALA A 207 -13.17 69.20 -28.08
N ALA A 208 -12.42 69.48 -27.00
CA ALA A 208 -12.42 70.78 -26.33
C ALA A 208 -11.90 71.89 -27.24
N ALA A 209 -10.86 71.63 -28.05
CA ALA A 209 -10.35 72.56 -29.05
C ALA A 209 -11.42 72.85 -30.12
N ALA A 210 -12.13 71.83 -30.62
CA ALA A 210 -13.23 72.00 -31.56
C ALA A 210 -14.40 72.81 -30.97
N THR A 211 -14.73 72.61 -29.70
CA THR A 211 -15.76 73.40 -28.98
C THR A 211 -15.31 74.84 -28.71
N SER A 212 -14.01 75.07 -28.45
CA SER A 212 -13.45 76.42 -28.26
C SER A 212 -13.37 77.24 -29.55
N ILE A 213 -13.24 76.57 -30.71
CA ILE A 213 -13.30 77.21 -32.04
C ILE A 213 -14.75 77.55 -32.40
N ALA A 214 -15.72 76.76 -31.94
CA ALA A 214 -17.15 77.01 -32.14
C ALA A 214 -17.73 78.15 -31.26
N THR A 215 -16.97 78.70 -30.31
CA THR A 215 -17.47 79.67 -29.30
C THR A 215 -16.83 81.06 -29.39
N LYS A 216 -16.59 81.58 -30.60
CA LYS A 216 -16.31 83.01 -30.83
C LYS A 216 -17.43 83.71 -31.63
N THR A 217 -18.25 84.47 -30.88
CA THR A 217 -19.09 85.66 -31.23
C THR A 217 -20.49 85.45 -31.83
N PRO A 218 -21.46 86.38 -31.60
CA PRO A 218 -22.45 86.42 -30.49
C PRO A 218 -23.92 86.29 -31.00
N GLU A 219 -24.99 86.19 -30.21
CA GLU A 219 -25.75 87.33 -29.66
C GLU A 219 -27.07 86.87 -28.98
N LYS A 220 -27.21 87.23 -27.70
CA LYS A 220 -28.36 87.78 -26.94
C LYS A 220 -29.83 87.48 -27.34
N THR A 221 -30.64 86.99 -26.37
CA THR A 221 -31.93 87.54 -25.83
C THR A 221 -32.59 86.51 -24.88
N GLU A 222 -32.58 86.73 -23.56
CA GLU A 222 -33.63 87.31 -22.69
C GLU A 222 -34.89 86.46 -22.39
N LYS A 223 -35.00 86.05 -21.10
CA LYS A 223 -36.18 85.93 -20.20
C LYS A 223 -37.29 84.92 -20.62
N THR A 224 -37.86 84.06 -19.78
CA THR A 224 -38.48 84.24 -18.43
C THR A 224 -38.85 82.87 -17.81
N LYS A 225 -38.72 82.79 -16.47
CA LYS A 225 -39.65 82.27 -15.43
C LYS A 225 -40.11 80.79 -15.32
N ASP A 226 -40.09 80.39 -14.04
CA ASP A 226 -41.02 79.56 -13.24
C ASP A 226 -40.80 78.03 -13.04
N VAL A 227 -40.28 77.72 -11.83
CA VAL A 227 -40.86 76.89 -10.73
C VAL A 227 -41.22 75.39 -10.93
N ALA A 228 -40.74 74.60 -9.94
CA ALA A 228 -41.23 73.28 -9.44
C ALA A 228 -41.03 72.05 -10.36
N ASP A 229 -40.89 70.81 -9.91
CA ASP A 229 -40.67 70.05 -8.67
C ASP A 229 -40.68 68.57 -9.14
N ALA A 230 -40.33 67.62 -8.27
CA ALA A 230 -40.37 66.15 -8.43
C ALA A 230 -39.07 65.53 -9.01
N SER A 231 -38.25 64.84 -8.21
CA SER A 231 -38.47 63.57 -7.48
C SER A 231 -37.90 62.38 -8.27
N GLY A 232 -37.09 61.56 -7.61
CA GLY A 232 -36.54 60.32 -8.16
C GLY A 232 -35.21 59.85 -7.56
N ASP A 233 -35.19 59.65 -6.24
CA ASP A 233 -34.66 58.50 -5.45
C ASP A 233 -33.50 57.65 -6.01
N GLU A 234 -32.39 57.59 -5.26
CA GLU A 234 -31.92 56.42 -4.45
C GLU A 234 -31.00 55.48 -5.27
N GLU A 235 -29.94 54.86 -4.76
CA GLU A 235 -29.69 54.37 -3.41
C GLU A 235 -28.19 54.09 -3.20
N THR A 236 -27.75 54.37 -1.98
CA THR A 236 -26.46 54.03 -1.38
C THR A 236 -26.39 52.59 -0.88
N THR A 237 -25.28 51.86 -1.06
CA THR A 237 -24.79 50.83 -0.11
C THR A 237 -23.29 50.62 -0.35
N SER A 238 -22.40 51.10 0.53
CA SER A 238 -22.02 50.63 1.87
C SER A 238 -20.84 49.65 1.86
N ARG A 239 -19.82 50.08 2.61
CA ARG A 239 -18.44 49.62 2.66
C ARG A 239 -18.28 48.78 3.92
N LEU A 240 -17.93 47.51 3.80
CA LEU A 240 -17.55 46.67 4.94
C LEU A 240 -16.14 46.11 4.74
N THR A 241 -15.19 46.73 5.43
CA THR A 241 -13.87 46.18 5.71
C THR A 241 -13.96 45.11 6.79
N ARG A 242 -13.41 43.91 6.56
CA ARG A 242 -13.07 42.98 7.65
C ARG A 242 -11.61 42.56 7.57
N LYS A 243 -10.97 42.77 8.72
CA LYS A 243 -9.60 42.49 9.14
C LYS A 243 -9.56 41.04 9.63
N ALA A 244 -8.68 40.20 9.09
CA ALA A 244 -8.45 38.85 9.62
C ALA A 244 -7.15 38.84 10.42
N LYS A 245 -7.26 38.56 11.72
CA LYS A 245 -6.16 38.33 12.66
C LYS A 245 -5.72 36.87 12.59
N SER A 246 -4.41 36.69 12.64
CA SER A 246 -3.66 35.47 12.88
C SER A 246 -3.90 34.88 14.28
N THR A 247 -4.07 33.56 14.38
CA THR A 247 -3.67 32.75 15.55
C THR A 247 -3.54 31.28 15.11
N TRP A 248 -2.31 30.75 15.05
CA TRP A 248 -2.05 29.30 15.03
C TRP A 248 -1.53 28.92 16.41
N LYS A 249 -2.22 27.99 17.09
CA LYS A 249 -1.87 27.50 18.41
C LYS A 249 -1.28 26.09 18.27
N SER A 250 -0.05 25.92 18.73
CA SER A 250 0.68 24.65 18.80
C SER A 250 0.08 23.71 19.84
N ARG A 251 0.05 22.41 19.55
CA ARG A 251 -0.24 21.33 20.50
C ARG A 251 0.91 20.33 20.44
N LYS A 252 1.55 20.08 21.58
CA LYS A 252 2.51 18.98 21.81
C LYS A 252 1.75 17.67 22.12
N PRO A 253 2.34 16.50 21.86
CA PRO A 253 1.81 15.21 22.30
C PRO A 253 2.32 14.83 23.70
N GLU A 254 1.47 14.11 24.44
CA GLU A 254 1.85 13.07 25.41
C GLU A 254 1.78 11.72 24.69
#